data_AF-A0AAD6TFM9-F1
#
_entry.id   AF-A0AAD6TFM9-F1
#
_cell.length_a   1.000
_cell.length_b   1.000
_cell.length_c   1.000
_cell.angle_alpha   90.00
_cell.angle_beta   90.00
_cell.angle_gamma   90.00
#
_symmetry.space_group_name_H-M   'P 1'
#
loop_
_entity.id
_entity.type
_entity.pdbx_description
1 polymer ?
#
loop_
_entity_poly.entity_id
_entity_poly.type
_entity_poly.pdbx_seq_one_letter_code
_entity_poly.pdbx_strand_id
1 'polypeptide(L)'
;MAPNQLTPEQVNQQRQALLDSLNDKIARRGDASSDASTRSSPSPEGEPRGTTRPRDEIDASDASNPAFPILFGDLLSPYTLEEGRAYKRQKNLSATSDASAEQYLKTVNPVRQGFQTFVAILECGDKLEVIRNDANSKYKLPDTVAKTAQDYAQMAILAPNVKNYRNPKDGSKMEVAIAGAMRTVGVAQLPPTFETGRCEVLNKVLGKACIDKRCHIKTEVSKSIADSKVKVDIATLTRSCIGASPVKASAALYQRIAVRWLPICQEVAAALPDVAGGTKTAKEDAFWLEVDKKLALWRLTFSPSQMQM
;
A
#
# COMPACT_ATOMS: atom_id res chain seq x y z
N MET A 1 6.27 59.94 -7.15
CA MET A 1 7.37 58.97 -7.31
C MET A 1 6.85 57.83 -8.17
N ALA A 2 7.38 57.68 -9.39
CA ALA A 2 6.93 56.63 -10.31
C ALA A 2 7.49 55.27 -9.85
N PRO A 3 6.70 54.18 -9.88
CA PRO A 3 7.17 52.86 -9.51
C PRO A 3 8.21 52.40 -10.53
N ASN A 4 9.40 52.07 -10.03
CA ASN A 4 10.53 51.62 -10.82
C ASN A 4 10.20 50.23 -11.40
N GLN A 5 9.79 50.18 -12.67
CA GLN A 5 9.49 48.90 -13.32
C GLN A 5 10.79 48.22 -13.72
N LEU A 6 11.03 47.03 -13.18
CA LEU A 6 12.16 46.18 -13.52
C LEU A 6 12.08 45.80 -15.00
N THR A 7 13.19 45.90 -15.71
CA THR A 7 13.26 45.48 -17.11
C THR A 7 13.13 43.95 -17.20
N PRO A 8 12.65 43.40 -18.32
CA PRO A 8 12.53 41.95 -18.52
C PRO A 8 13.84 41.19 -18.26
N GLU A 9 14.99 41.81 -18.56
CA GLU A 9 16.30 41.25 -18.23
C GLU A 9 16.55 41.16 -16.72
N GLN A 10 16.18 42.19 -15.96
CA GLN A 10 16.33 42.19 -14.50
C GLN A 10 15.44 41.12 -13.85
N VAL A 11 14.23 40.91 -14.38
CA VAL A 11 13.34 39.82 -13.91
C VAL A 11 13.97 38.46 -14.20
N ASN A 12 14.59 38.27 -15.37
CA ASN A 12 15.20 37.00 -15.73
C ASN A 12 16.49 36.72 -14.94
N GLN A 13 17.32 37.75 -14.69
CA GLN A 13 18.48 37.66 -13.79
C GLN A 13 18.06 37.32 -12.35
N GLN A 14 17.02 37.97 -11.84
CA GLN A 14 16.50 37.69 -10.49
C GLN A 14 15.97 36.25 -10.38
N ARG A 15 15.31 35.75 -11.44
CA ARG A 15 14.86 34.36 -11.51
C ARG A 15 16.04 33.37 -11.51
N GLN A 16 17.09 33.65 -12.27
CA GLN A 16 18.28 32.79 -12.33
C GLN A 16 19.02 32.76 -10.99
N ALA A 17 19.20 33.91 -10.34
CA ALA A 17 19.82 34.00 -9.02
C ALA A 17 19.05 33.22 -7.94
N LEU A 18 17.71 33.20 -8.01
CA LEU A 18 16.89 32.38 -7.12
C LEU A 18 17.06 30.88 -7.36
N LEU A 19 17.19 30.45 -8.63
CA LEU A 19 17.43 29.04 -8.97
C LEU A 19 18.80 28.58 -8.47
N ASP A 20 19.84 29.39 -8.65
CA ASP A 20 21.19 29.07 -8.20
C ASP A 20 21.27 29.00 -6.66
N SER A 21 20.60 29.92 -5.96
CA SER A 21 20.49 29.88 -4.49
C SER A 21 19.76 28.63 -3.98
N LEU A 22 18.76 28.15 -4.73
CA LEU A 22 18.00 26.95 -4.37
C LEU A 22 18.84 25.69 -4.52
N ASN A 23 19.62 25.59 -5.61
CA ASN A 23 20.52 24.48 -5.88
C ASN A 23 21.62 24.40 -4.82
N ASP A 24 22.19 25.53 -4.40
CA ASP A 24 23.22 25.57 -3.35
C ASP A 24 22.67 25.12 -1.99
N LYS A 25 21.42 25.48 -1.66
CA LYS A 25 20.73 24.99 -0.44
C LYS A 25 20.42 23.50 -0.47
N ILE A 26 20.17 22.93 -1.65
CA ILE A 26 19.94 21.48 -1.81
C ILE A 26 21.26 20.73 -1.63
N ALA A 27 22.35 21.22 -2.23
CA ALA A 27 23.69 20.63 -2.08
C ALA A 27 24.12 20.57 -0.60
N ARG A 28 23.97 21.68 0.14
CA ARG A 28 24.34 21.74 1.57
C ARG A 28 23.49 20.86 2.50
N ARG A 29 22.30 20.41 2.06
CA ARG A 29 21.46 19.48 2.84
C ARG A 29 21.84 18.01 2.62
N GLY A 30 22.57 17.68 1.55
CA GLY A 30 23.04 16.32 1.29
C GLY A 30 24.11 15.86 2.28
N ASP A 31 24.98 16.77 2.71
CA ASP A 31 26.16 16.43 3.52
C ASP A 31 25.90 16.41 5.04
N ALA A 32 24.75 16.91 5.50
CA ALA A 32 24.41 17.01 6.92
C ALA A 32 23.69 15.77 7.48
N SER A 33 23.63 14.65 6.75
CA SER A 33 22.85 13.46 7.11
C SER A 33 23.70 12.19 7.29
N SER A 34 24.93 12.32 7.78
CA SER A 34 25.84 11.17 7.99
C SER A 34 26.15 10.86 9.46
N ASP A 35 25.88 11.76 10.41
CA ASP A 35 26.23 11.58 11.83
C ASP A 35 25.01 11.61 12.75
N ALA A 36 24.36 10.46 12.89
CA ALA A 36 23.56 10.15 14.07
C ALA A 36 23.72 8.67 14.42
N SER A 37 24.86 8.37 15.01
CA SER A 37 25.13 7.08 15.64
C SER A 37 24.30 6.89 16.91
N THR A 38 23.78 5.67 17.06
CA THR A 38 23.65 4.90 18.31
C THR A 38 23.24 5.62 19.60
N ARG A 39 21.99 5.40 20.03
CA ARG A 39 21.66 5.37 21.47
C ARG A 39 20.49 4.42 21.77
N SER A 40 20.86 3.22 22.19
CA SER A 40 20.02 2.23 22.86
C SER A 40 19.67 2.72 24.27
N SER A 41 18.41 2.55 24.72
CA SER A 41 17.94 2.61 26.12
C SER A 41 16.42 2.29 26.18
N PRO A 42 15.84 1.94 27.35
CA PRO A 42 15.69 0.56 27.81
C PRO A 42 14.20 0.13 27.87
N SER A 43 13.94 -1.17 27.83
CA SER A 43 12.59 -1.72 28.11
C SER A 43 12.31 -1.73 29.62
N PRO A 44 11.10 -1.34 30.06
CA PRO A 44 10.70 -1.44 31.46
C PRO A 44 10.28 -2.87 31.83
N GLU A 45 10.66 -3.24 33.05
CA GLU A 45 10.37 -4.47 33.79
C GLU A 45 8.90 -4.59 34.19
N GLY A 46 8.39 -5.83 34.21
CA GLY A 46 7.11 -6.16 34.86
C GLY A 46 6.44 -7.47 34.40
N GLU A 47 7.08 -8.61 34.71
CA GLU A 47 6.55 -9.95 35.13
C GLU A 47 5.23 -10.58 34.57
N PRO A 48 4.96 -11.92 34.73
CA PRO A 48 5.86 -13.05 34.99
C PRO A 48 5.59 -14.33 34.12
N ARG A 49 6.60 -15.22 34.13
CA ARG A 49 6.51 -16.70 34.14
C ARG A 49 5.95 -17.46 32.91
N GLY A 50 6.88 -17.94 32.10
CA GLY A 50 6.82 -19.28 31.48
C GLY A 50 8.16 -19.98 31.72
N THR A 51 8.16 -21.05 32.49
CA THR A 51 9.34 -21.79 32.97
C THR A 51 10.17 -22.40 31.83
N THR A 52 11.27 -21.78 31.47
CA THR A 52 12.39 -22.42 30.76
C THR A 52 13.28 -23.12 31.78
N ARG A 53 13.43 -24.44 31.62
CA ARG A 53 14.36 -25.24 32.42
C ARG A 53 15.80 -24.79 32.15
N PRO A 54 16.68 -24.81 33.17
CA PRO A 54 18.11 -24.57 32.97
C PRO A 54 18.68 -25.70 32.10
N ARG A 55 19.49 -25.30 31.12
CA ARG A 55 20.31 -26.18 30.30
C ARG A 55 21.60 -26.38 31.09
N ASP A 56 21.59 -27.41 31.94
CA ASP A 56 22.79 -27.81 32.67
C ASP A 56 23.87 -28.27 31.69
N GLU A 57 25.08 -27.84 32.03
CA GLU A 57 26.34 -28.14 31.40
C GLU A 57 26.54 -29.66 31.35
N ILE A 58 26.74 -30.19 30.15
CA ILE A 58 27.08 -31.60 29.96
C ILE A 58 28.58 -31.72 30.19
N ASP A 59 28.92 -32.11 31.41
CA ASP A 59 30.24 -32.60 31.77
C ASP A 59 30.54 -33.87 30.99
N ALA A 60 31.68 -33.84 30.30
CA ALA A 60 32.22 -34.95 29.54
C ALA A 60 32.96 -35.92 30.49
N SER A 61 32.24 -36.83 31.15
CA SER A 61 32.86 -38.03 31.74
C SER A 61 31.82 -39.05 32.24
N ASP A 62 31.37 -39.96 31.37
CA ASP A 62 31.25 -41.37 31.77
C ASP A 62 31.06 -42.27 30.53
N ALA A 63 32.08 -43.05 30.22
CA ALA A 63 32.07 -44.02 29.15
C ALA A 63 31.62 -45.38 29.71
N SER A 64 30.32 -45.55 29.98
CA SER A 64 29.73 -46.89 30.23
C SER A 64 28.19 -46.91 30.21
N ASN A 65 27.54 -46.25 29.23
CA ASN A 65 26.09 -46.37 29.10
C ASN A 65 25.73 -47.64 28.28
N PRO A 66 25.03 -48.63 28.85
CA PRO A 66 24.66 -49.85 28.14
C PRO A 66 23.68 -49.50 27.02
N ALA A 67 24.01 -49.94 25.81
CA ALA A 67 23.15 -50.10 24.64
C ALA A 67 21.82 -49.33 24.67
N PHE A 68 21.73 -48.23 23.92
CA PHE A 68 20.44 -47.71 23.45
C PHE A 68 19.62 -48.90 22.95
N PRO A 69 18.53 -49.32 23.63
CA PRO A 69 17.68 -50.36 23.10
C PRO A 69 17.12 -49.79 21.80
N ILE A 70 17.39 -50.52 20.72
CA ILE A 70 17.00 -50.22 19.35
C ILE A 70 15.49 -49.88 19.35
N LEU A 71 15.17 -48.58 19.36
CA LEU A 71 13.81 -48.01 19.21
C LEU A 71 13.23 -48.26 17.80
N PHE A 72 13.82 -49.18 17.03
CA PHE A 72 13.37 -49.58 15.70
C PHE A 72 12.49 -50.84 15.72
N GLY A 73 12.39 -51.54 16.86
CA GLY A 73 11.61 -52.78 16.98
C GLY A 73 10.13 -52.62 16.62
N ASP A 74 9.55 -51.46 16.92
CA ASP A 74 8.14 -51.15 16.62
C ASP A 74 7.93 -50.39 15.31
N LEU A 75 9.00 -49.93 14.64
CA LEU A 75 8.88 -49.14 13.41
C LEU A 75 8.52 -49.98 12.19
N LEU A 76 8.81 -51.28 12.24
CA LEU A 76 8.50 -52.25 11.19
C LEU A 76 7.27 -53.10 11.49
N SER A 77 6.50 -52.74 12.52
CA SER A 77 5.26 -53.45 12.83
C SER A 77 4.32 -53.38 11.61
N PRO A 78 3.91 -54.54 11.06
CA PRO A 78 3.04 -54.58 9.90
C PRO A 78 1.69 -53.99 10.29
N TYR A 79 1.16 -53.12 9.44
CA TYR A 79 -0.14 -52.52 9.68
C TYR A 79 -1.25 -53.48 9.24
N THR A 80 -2.19 -53.77 10.14
CA THR A 80 -3.39 -54.49 9.71
C THR A 80 -4.25 -53.56 8.86
N LEU A 81 -4.98 -54.14 7.90
CA LEU A 81 -5.80 -53.37 6.96
C LEU A 81 -6.91 -52.59 7.69
N GLU A 82 -7.44 -53.16 8.78
CA GLU A 82 -8.44 -52.52 9.63
C GLU A 82 -7.88 -51.33 10.41
N GLU A 83 -6.69 -51.45 11.00
CA GLU A 83 -6.00 -50.34 11.65
C GLU A 83 -5.70 -49.21 10.65
N GLY A 84 -5.26 -49.59 9.45
CA GLY A 84 -5.15 -48.75 8.25
C GLY A 84 -6.35 -47.85 8.05
N ARG A 85 -7.51 -48.49 7.87
CA ARG A 85 -8.78 -47.80 7.60
C ARG A 85 -9.26 -47.00 8.81
N ALA A 86 -9.06 -47.49 10.03
CA ALA A 86 -9.42 -46.77 11.24
C ALA A 86 -8.63 -45.47 11.38
N TYR A 87 -7.31 -45.51 11.16
CA TYR A 87 -6.46 -44.32 11.17
C TYR A 87 -6.83 -43.35 10.04
N LYS A 88 -7.08 -43.86 8.83
CA LYS A 88 -7.53 -43.07 7.68
C LYS A 88 -8.81 -42.27 8.00
N ARG A 89 -9.80 -42.89 8.64
CA ARG A 89 -11.07 -42.23 9.02
C ARG A 89 -10.91 -41.08 10.01
N GLN A 90 -9.79 -41.02 10.74
CA GLN A 90 -9.50 -39.91 11.65
C GLN A 90 -8.92 -38.69 10.91
N LYS A 91 -8.65 -38.81 9.61
CA LYS A 91 -8.02 -37.77 8.79
C LYS A 91 -9.00 -37.20 7.76
N ASN A 92 -8.91 -35.89 7.56
CA ASN A 92 -9.70 -35.19 6.54
C ASN A 92 -8.92 -35.20 5.22
N LEU A 93 -9.06 -36.29 4.45
CA LEU A 93 -8.45 -36.44 3.14
C LEU A 93 -9.44 -36.10 2.02
N SER A 94 -8.93 -35.58 0.90
CA SER A 94 -9.69 -35.44 -0.35
C SER A 94 -10.04 -36.81 -0.93
N ALA A 95 -11.01 -36.88 -1.85
CA ALA A 95 -11.39 -38.14 -2.47
C ALA A 95 -10.22 -38.82 -3.21
N THR A 96 -9.34 -38.03 -3.83
CA THR A 96 -8.14 -38.49 -4.55
C THR A 96 -7.07 -39.00 -3.58
N SER A 97 -6.85 -38.29 -2.48
CA SER A 97 -5.93 -38.68 -1.42
C SER A 97 -6.43 -39.91 -0.66
N ASP A 98 -7.74 -40.01 -0.42
CA ASP A 98 -8.35 -41.19 0.21
C ASP A 98 -8.19 -42.45 -0.66
N ALA A 99 -8.40 -42.34 -1.97
CA ALA A 99 -8.17 -43.43 -2.91
C ALA A 99 -6.70 -43.87 -2.94
N SER A 100 -5.77 -42.90 -2.86
CA SER A 100 -4.32 -43.14 -2.83
C SER A 100 -3.89 -43.83 -1.52
N ALA A 101 -4.46 -43.42 -0.38
CA ALA A 101 -4.26 -44.07 0.92
C ALA A 101 -4.81 -45.52 0.91
N GLU A 102 -5.98 -45.74 0.33
CA GLU A 102 -6.56 -47.08 0.19
C GLU A 102 -5.72 -47.98 -0.73
N GLN A 103 -5.12 -47.40 -1.79
CA GLN A 103 -4.19 -48.13 -2.66
C GLN A 103 -2.91 -48.53 -1.92
N TYR A 104 -2.37 -47.66 -1.07
CA TYR A 104 -1.20 -47.99 -0.24
C TYR A 104 -1.50 -49.17 0.72
N LEU A 105 -2.68 -49.19 1.34
CA LEU A 105 -3.08 -50.28 2.24
C LEU A 105 -3.22 -51.65 1.55
N LYS A 106 -3.36 -51.66 0.21
CA LYS A 106 -3.41 -52.89 -0.60
C LYS A 106 -2.02 -53.41 -1.01
N THR A 107 -0.95 -52.66 -0.73
CA THR A 107 0.41 -53.11 -1.04
C THR A 107 0.84 -54.28 -0.14
N VAL A 108 1.79 -55.08 -0.63
CA VAL A 108 2.30 -56.24 0.13
C VAL A 108 3.15 -55.71 1.29
N ASN A 109 2.60 -55.80 2.51
CA ASN A 109 3.22 -55.39 3.78
C ASN A 109 3.31 -53.86 4.02
N PRO A 110 2.18 -53.17 4.25
CA PRO A 110 2.21 -51.77 4.63
C PRO A 110 2.84 -51.61 6.02
N VAL A 111 3.98 -50.92 6.07
CA VAL A 111 4.63 -50.59 7.35
C VAL A 111 3.83 -49.50 8.05
N ARG A 112 3.47 -49.69 9.33
CA ARG A 112 2.66 -48.74 10.13
C ARG A 112 3.15 -47.30 10.01
N GLN A 113 4.43 -47.06 10.27
CA GLN A 113 5.02 -45.72 10.21
C GLN A 113 5.03 -45.17 8.78
N GLY A 114 5.28 -46.03 7.78
CA GLY A 114 5.25 -45.67 6.37
C GLY A 114 3.87 -45.18 5.95
N PHE A 115 2.81 -45.90 6.33
CA PHE A 115 1.43 -45.50 6.06
C PHE A 115 1.05 -44.20 6.77
N GLN A 116 1.39 -44.05 8.06
CA GLN A 116 1.10 -42.81 8.81
C GLN A 116 1.78 -41.59 8.19
N THR A 117 3.05 -41.73 7.79
CA THR A 117 3.81 -40.68 7.11
C THR A 117 3.20 -40.36 5.75
N PHE A 118 2.85 -41.38 4.97
CA PHE A 118 2.20 -41.22 3.68
C PHE A 118 0.87 -40.47 3.78
N VAL A 119 0.01 -40.85 4.73
CA VAL A 119 -1.27 -40.16 5.00
C VAL A 119 -1.03 -38.71 5.44
N ALA A 120 -0.02 -38.44 6.26
CA ALA A 120 0.33 -37.07 6.65
C ALA A 120 0.80 -36.23 5.46
N ILE A 121 1.57 -36.80 4.53
CA ILE A 121 2.00 -36.13 3.29
C ILE A 121 0.78 -35.82 2.41
N LEU A 122 -0.16 -36.77 2.27
CA LEU A 122 -1.41 -36.55 1.52
C LEU A 122 -2.26 -35.44 2.14
N GLU A 123 -2.42 -35.44 3.48
CA GLU A 123 -3.15 -34.39 4.20
C GLU A 123 -2.50 -33.01 3.99
N CYS A 124 -1.16 -32.94 4.03
CA CYS A 124 -0.42 -31.73 3.70
C CYS A 124 -0.62 -31.32 2.23
N GLY A 125 -0.64 -32.27 1.30
CA GLY A 125 -0.89 -32.04 -0.11
C GLY A 125 -2.28 -31.44 -0.37
N ASP A 126 -3.32 -32.01 0.23
CA ASP A 126 -4.69 -31.51 0.13
C ASP A 126 -4.80 -30.08 0.69
N LYS A 127 -4.19 -29.81 1.85
CA LYS A 127 -4.16 -28.46 2.44
C LYS A 127 -3.43 -27.46 1.54
N LEU A 128 -2.30 -27.85 0.94
CA LEU A 128 -1.57 -27.02 -0.01
C LEU A 128 -2.37 -26.78 -1.28
N GLU A 129 -3.14 -27.76 -1.75
CA GLU A 129 -4.03 -27.58 -2.91
C GLU A 129 -5.16 -26.61 -2.62
N VAL A 130 -5.78 -26.67 -1.43
CA VAL A 130 -6.75 -25.66 -0.98
C VAL A 130 -6.11 -24.27 -0.95
N ILE A 131 -4.92 -24.13 -0.35
CA ILE A 131 -4.19 -22.86 -0.34
C ILE A 131 -3.85 -22.39 -1.75
N ARG A 132 -3.46 -23.30 -2.65
CA ARG A 132 -3.17 -22.99 -4.05
C ARG A 132 -4.41 -22.55 -4.80
N ASN A 133 -5.53 -23.21 -4.58
CA ASN A 133 -6.81 -22.88 -5.20
C ASN A 133 -7.36 -21.58 -4.64
N ASP A 134 -7.18 -21.30 -3.35
CA ASP A 134 -7.45 -20.01 -2.74
C ASP A 134 -6.52 -18.91 -3.26
N ALA A 135 -5.24 -19.20 -3.49
CA ALA A 135 -4.29 -18.28 -4.12
C ALA A 135 -4.64 -18.01 -5.60
N ASN A 136 -5.16 -19.02 -6.30
CA ASN A 136 -5.68 -18.90 -7.66
C ASN A 136 -7.05 -18.21 -7.68
N SER A 137 -7.84 -18.33 -6.61
CA SER A 137 -9.02 -17.52 -6.38
C SER A 137 -8.51 -16.09 -6.14
N LYS A 138 -8.52 -15.28 -7.20
CA LYS A 138 -8.05 -13.90 -7.12
C LYS A 138 -8.79 -13.24 -5.96
N TYR A 139 -8.08 -12.96 -4.86
CA TYR A 139 -8.66 -12.35 -3.69
C TYR A 139 -9.48 -11.12 -4.12
N LYS A 140 -10.76 -11.13 -3.77
CA LYS A 140 -11.66 -10.00 -4.00
C LYS A 140 -11.85 -9.26 -2.69
N LEU A 141 -11.61 -7.96 -2.73
CA LEU A 141 -11.90 -7.08 -1.62
C LEU A 141 -13.42 -7.08 -1.38
N PRO A 142 -13.91 -7.22 -0.14
CA PRO A 142 -15.33 -7.12 0.14
C PRO A 142 -15.91 -5.80 -0.40
N ASP A 143 -17.10 -5.84 -1.00
CA ASP A 143 -17.70 -4.68 -1.68
C ASP A 143 -17.85 -3.46 -0.74
N THR A 144 -18.14 -3.72 0.53
CA THR A 144 -18.22 -2.70 1.59
C THR A 144 -16.89 -1.99 1.80
N VAL A 145 -15.79 -2.75 1.88
CA VAL A 145 -14.42 -2.22 2.04
C VAL A 145 -14.00 -1.50 0.76
N ALA A 146 -14.35 -2.03 -0.41
CA ALA A 146 -14.06 -1.40 -1.70
C ALA A 146 -14.75 -0.03 -1.83
N LYS A 147 -16.04 0.07 -1.47
CA LYS A 147 -16.77 1.34 -1.46
C LYS A 147 -16.19 2.32 -0.44
N THR A 148 -15.88 1.86 0.77
CA THR A 148 -15.25 2.68 1.80
C THR A 148 -13.89 3.21 1.33
N ALA A 149 -13.07 2.37 0.71
CA ALA A 149 -11.79 2.77 0.13
C ALA A 149 -11.98 3.86 -0.95
N GLN A 150 -12.99 3.72 -1.81
CA GLN A 150 -13.33 4.75 -2.80
C GLN A 150 -13.72 6.08 -2.15
N ASP A 151 -14.55 6.05 -1.11
CA ASP A 151 -14.96 7.26 -0.38
C ASP A 151 -13.75 7.96 0.25
N TYR A 152 -12.88 7.20 0.92
CA TYR A 152 -11.63 7.75 1.50
C TYR A 152 -10.68 8.29 0.44
N ALA A 153 -10.56 7.65 -0.72
CA ALA A 153 -9.77 8.15 -1.83
C ALA A 153 -10.31 9.49 -2.35
N GLN A 154 -11.63 9.62 -2.51
CA GLN A 154 -12.25 10.87 -2.92
C GLN A 154 -12.06 11.99 -1.88
N MET A 155 -12.27 11.67 -0.59
CA MET A 155 -12.00 12.60 0.51
C MET A 155 -10.56 13.08 0.50
N ALA A 156 -9.61 12.15 0.34
CA ALA A 156 -8.20 12.48 0.31
C ALA A 156 -7.85 13.40 -0.88
N ILE A 157 -8.35 13.13 -2.09
CA ILE A 157 -8.09 13.99 -3.26
C ILE A 157 -8.60 15.43 -3.06
N LEU A 158 -9.74 15.57 -2.40
CA LEU A 158 -10.39 16.85 -2.11
C LEU A 158 -9.86 17.53 -0.84
N ALA A 159 -9.12 16.82 0.01
CA ALA A 159 -8.72 17.31 1.33
C ALA A 159 -7.79 18.53 1.22
N PRO A 160 -8.10 19.66 1.91
CA PRO A 160 -7.45 20.95 1.74
C PRO A 160 -5.94 20.94 2.07
N ASN A 161 -5.51 20.00 2.90
CA ASN A 161 -4.14 19.82 3.36
C ASN A 161 -3.27 18.92 2.46
N VAL A 162 -3.82 18.29 1.40
CA VAL A 162 -2.99 17.43 0.55
C VAL A 162 -1.86 18.21 -0.10
N LYS A 163 -0.64 17.78 0.24
CA LYS A 163 0.61 18.38 -0.18
C LYS A 163 0.90 18.04 -1.63
N ASN A 164 1.07 16.76 -1.93
CA ASN A 164 1.34 16.26 -3.26
C ASN A 164 0.38 15.10 -3.53
N TYR A 165 -0.11 14.98 -4.76
CA TYR A 165 -0.88 13.81 -5.17
C TYR A 165 0.03 12.62 -5.49
N ARG A 166 1.26 12.92 -5.89
CA ARG A 166 2.33 11.93 -6.09
C ARG A 166 3.60 12.45 -5.42
N ASN A 167 4.27 11.64 -4.60
CA ASN A 167 5.59 12.00 -4.08
C ASN A 167 6.66 11.60 -5.11
N PRO A 168 7.35 12.55 -5.75
CA PRO A 168 8.39 12.24 -6.72
C PRO A 168 9.69 11.71 -6.09
N LYS A 169 9.91 11.92 -4.79
CA LYS A 169 11.17 11.57 -4.11
C LYS A 169 11.17 10.16 -3.51
N ASP A 170 10.12 9.79 -2.78
CA ASP A 170 10.04 8.48 -2.12
C ASP A 170 9.30 7.42 -2.94
N GLY A 171 8.70 7.80 -4.08
CA GLY A 171 7.75 6.94 -4.80
C GLY A 171 6.52 6.55 -3.96
N SER A 172 6.37 7.11 -2.75
CA SER A 172 5.28 6.81 -1.82
C SER A 172 3.96 7.19 -2.45
N LYS A 173 3.13 6.19 -2.74
CA LYS A 173 1.85 6.39 -3.41
C LYS A 173 0.79 6.85 -2.41
N MET A 174 -0.09 7.74 -2.85
CA MET A 174 -1.18 8.28 -2.02
C MET A 174 -2.08 7.17 -1.47
N GLU A 175 -2.23 6.06 -2.21
CA GLU A 175 -2.94 4.87 -1.76
C GLU A 175 -2.41 4.31 -0.43
N VAL A 176 -1.08 4.29 -0.23
CA VAL A 176 -0.47 3.75 0.99
C VAL A 176 -0.81 4.61 2.20
N ALA A 177 -0.78 5.93 2.03
CA ALA A 177 -1.15 6.87 3.08
C ALA A 177 -2.65 6.76 3.43
N ILE A 178 -3.51 6.61 2.43
CA ILE A 178 -4.95 6.41 2.63
C ILE A 178 -5.21 5.09 3.37
N ALA A 179 -4.58 3.99 2.94
CA ALA A 179 -4.72 2.70 3.60
C ALA A 179 -4.23 2.75 5.06
N GLY A 180 -3.14 3.46 5.33
CA GLY A 180 -2.66 3.72 6.70
C GLY A 180 -3.67 4.50 7.55
N ALA A 181 -4.29 5.54 6.98
CA ALA A 181 -5.33 6.31 7.65
C ALA A 181 -6.58 5.47 7.94
N MET A 182 -7.04 4.66 6.98
CA MET A 182 -8.19 3.77 7.18
C MET A 182 -7.93 2.75 8.30
N ARG A 183 -6.70 2.22 8.41
CA ARG A 183 -6.31 1.34 9.52
C ARG A 183 -6.31 2.08 10.86
N THR A 184 -5.80 3.30 10.89
CA THR A 184 -5.77 4.14 12.10
C THR A 184 -7.17 4.45 12.61
N VAL A 185 -8.13 4.65 11.71
CA VAL A 185 -9.55 4.87 12.04
C VAL A 185 -10.26 3.56 12.43
N GLY A 186 -9.65 2.39 12.19
CA GLY A 186 -10.22 1.10 12.55
C GLY A 186 -11.30 0.62 11.57
N VAL A 187 -11.16 0.91 10.27
CA VAL A 187 -12.09 0.37 9.25
C VAL A 187 -12.03 -1.17 9.30
N ALA A 188 -13.18 -1.79 9.56
CA ALA A 188 -13.30 -3.24 9.68
C ALA A 188 -12.95 -3.96 8.36
N GLN A 189 -12.51 -5.22 8.46
CA GLN A 189 -12.23 -6.11 7.33
C GLN A 189 -11.12 -5.63 6.37
N LEU A 190 -10.28 -4.67 6.81
CA LEU A 190 -9.08 -4.34 6.08
C LEU A 190 -8.05 -5.47 6.14
N PRO A 191 -7.34 -5.75 5.03
CA PRO A 191 -6.26 -6.72 5.05
C PRO A 191 -5.13 -6.25 5.99
N PRO A 192 -4.61 -7.15 6.84
CA PRO A 192 -3.49 -6.84 7.71
C PRO A 192 -2.23 -6.52 6.90
N THR A 193 -1.33 -5.73 7.49
CA THR A 193 -0.16 -5.18 6.79
C THR A 193 0.83 -6.22 6.29
N PHE A 194 0.89 -7.39 6.94
CA PHE A 194 1.77 -8.50 6.55
C PHE A 194 1.22 -9.30 5.35
N GLU A 195 -0.06 -9.17 5.00
CA GLU A 195 -0.66 -9.82 3.84
C GLU A 195 -0.45 -8.96 2.58
N THR A 196 0.78 -8.98 2.06
CA THR A 196 1.23 -8.13 0.94
C THR A 196 0.34 -8.25 -0.30
N GLY A 197 -0.07 -9.47 -0.68
CA GLY A 197 -0.94 -9.69 -1.85
C GLY A 197 -2.34 -9.08 -1.69
N ARG A 198 -2.95 -9.20 -0.51
CA ARG A 198 -4.27 -8.60 -0.25
C ARG A 198 -4.18 -7.07 -0.15
N CYS A 199 -3.11 -6.57 0.47
CA CYS A 199 -2.80 -5.14 0.49
C CYS A 199 -2.59 -4.58 -0.92
N GLU A 200 -1.99 -5.33 -1.83
CA GLU A 200 -1.83 -4.92 -3.22
C GLU A 200 -3.18 -4.75 -3.93
N VAL A 201 -4.14 -5.65 -3.70
CA VAL A 201 -5.51 -5.51 -4.23
C VAL A 201 -6.19 -4.24 -3.70
N LEU A 202 -6.09 -3.98 -2.39
CA LEU A 202 -6.61 -2.74 -1.79
C LEU A 202 -5.96 -1.49 -2.42
N ASN A 203 -4.64 -1.49 -2.55
CA ASN A 203 -3.91 -0.38 -3.17
C ASN A 203 -4.31 -0.17 -4.64
N LYS A 204 -4.58 -1.24 -5.39
CA LYS A 204 -5.12 -1.14 -6.77
C LYS A 204 -6.49 -0.46 -6.80
N VAL A 205 -7.39 -0.81 -5.88
CA VAL A 205 -8.72 -0.18 -5.77
C VAL A 205 -8.59 1.30 -5.43
N LEU A 206 -7.77 1.64 -4.43
CA LEU A 206 -7.50 3.03 -4.03
C LEU A 206 -6.87 3.83 -5.18
N GLY A 207 -5.89 3.26 -5.86
CA GLY A 207 -5.18 3.90 -6.97
C GLY A 207 -6.13 4.22 -8.12
N LYS A 208 -6.98 3.25 -8.49
CA LYS A 208 -8.03 3.46 -9.48
C LYS A 208 -8.99 4.58 -9.05
N ALA A 209 -9.48 4.56 -7.81
CA ALA A 209 -10.39 5.58 -7.31
C ALA A 209 -9.77 7.00 -7.31
N CYS A 210 -8.50 7.11 -6.93
CA CYS A 210 -7.73 8.36 -6.99
C CYS A 210 -7.55 8.86 -8.43
N ILE A 211 -7.28 7.97 -9.38
CA ILE A 211 -7.18 8.30 -10.81
C ILE A 211 -8.54 8.78 -11.32
N ASP A 212 -9.59 7.97 -11.17
CA ASP A 212 -10.94 8.29 -11.64
C ASP A 212 -11.42 9.64 -11.12
N LYS A 213 -11.19 9.93 -9.83
CA LYS A 213 -11.59 11.21 -9.22
C LYS A 213 -10.79 12.38 -9.78
N ARG A 214 -9.50 12.21 -10.00
CA ARG A 214 -8.64 13.21 -10.65
C ARG A 214 -9.10 13.46 -12.08
N CYS A 215 -9.33 12.43 -12.89
CA CYS A 215 -9.88 12.55 -14.24
C CYS A 215 -11.17 13.38 -14.23
N HIS A 216 -12.10 13.05 -13.31
CA HIS A 216 -13.37 13.75 -13.15
C HIS A 216 -13.17 15.25 -12.86
N ILE A 217 -12.33 15.58 -11.89
CA ILE A 217 -12.01 16.98 -11.54
C ILE A 217 -11.44 17.72 -12.76
N LYS A 218 -10.48 17.11 -13.45
CA LYS A 218 -9.87 17.70 -14.64
C LYS A 218 -10.93 17.97 -15.71
N THR A 219 -11.81 17.01 -15.99
CA THR A 219 -12.88 17.16 -16.97
C THR A 219 -13.82 18.31 -16.61
N GLU A 220 -14.28 18.40 -15.36
CA GLU A 220 -15.20 19.47 -14.92
C GLU A 220 -14.53 20.86 -14.98
N VAL A 221 -13.27 20.96 -14.57
CA VAL A 221 -12.50 22.20 -14.68
C VAL A 221 -12.29 22.59 -16.14
N SER A 222 -11.92 21.65 -17.01
CA SER A 222 -11.74 21.90 -18.44
C SER A 222 -13.03 22.35 -19.13
N LYS A 223 -14.17 21.73 -18.80
CA LYS A 223 -15.49 22.18 -19.29
C LYS A 223 -15.77 23.62 -18.86
N SER A 224 -15.54 23.93 -17.59
CA SER A 224 -15.73 25.28 -17.05
C SER A 224 -14.84 26.34 -17.70
N ILE A 225 -13.67 25.97 -18.20
CA ILE A 225 -12.77 26.87 -18.92
C ILE A 225 -13.23 27.05 -20.38
N ALA A 226 -13.67 25.96 -21.02
CA ALA A 226 -14.08 25.97 -22.43
C ALA A 226 -15.38 26.75 -22.67
N ASP A 227 -16.32 26.70 -21.72
CA ASP A 227 -17.57 27.47 -21.76
C ASP A 227 -17.35 28.96 -21.43
N SER A 228 -16.50 29.63 -22.20
CA SER A 228 -16.17 31.06 -22.05
C SER A 228 -17.38 32.01 -22.10
N LYS A 229 -18.53 31.53 -22.60
CA LYS A 229 -19.79 32.26 -22.70
C LYS A 229 -20.56 32.33 -21.38
N VAL A 230 -20.32 31.42 -20.45
CA VAL A 230 -21.01 31.37 -19.15
C VAL A 230 -19.97 31.51 -18.06
N LYS A 231 -19.99 32.62 -17.32
CA LYS A 231 -19.20 32.73 -16.09
C LYS A 231 -19.71 31.69 -15.10
N VAL A 232 -19.04 30.54 -15.03
CA VAL A 232 -19.40 29.47 -14.11
C VAL A 232 -19.08 29.93 -12.70
N ASP A 233 -20.12 30.02 -11.86
CA ASP A 233 -19.96 30.30 -10.44
C ASP A 233 -19.10 29.20 -9.78
N ILE A 234 -18.16 29.62 -8.94
CA ILE A 234 -17.21 28.76 -8.25
C ILE A 234 -17.92 27.74 -7.37
N ALA A 235 -19.09 28.12 -6.83
CA ALA A 235 -19.87 27.21 -6.03
C ALA A 235 -20.45 26.06 -6.87
N THR A 236 -20.87 26.36 -8.09
CA THR A 236 -21.36 25.39 -9.06
C THR A 236 -20.23 24.48 -9.54
N LEU A 237 -19.08 25.03 -9.94
CA LEU A 237 -17.91 24.23 -10.32
C LEU A 237 -17.48 23.30 -9.20
N THR A 238 -17.43 23.80 -7.96
CA THR A 238 -17.04 22.99 -6.80
C THR A 238 -18.00 21.84 -6.56
N ARG A 239 -19.32 22.08 -6.66
CA ARG A 239 -20.32 21.01 -6.57
C ARG A 239 -20.13 19.97 -7.67
N SER A 240 -19.86 20.39 -8.91
CA SER A 240 -19.56 19.47 -10.02
C SER A 240 -18.31 18.63 -9.76
N CYS A 241 -17.22 19.24 -9.24
CA CYS A 241 -16.01 18.51 -8.88
C CYS A 241 -16.21 17.52 -7.73
N ILE A 242 -17.03 17.86 -6.73
CA ILE A 242 -17.41 16.95 -5.63
C ILE A 242 -18.25 15.79 -6.17
N GLY A 243 -19.22 16.05 -7.05
CA GLY A 243 -20.09 15.04 -7.63
C GLY A 243 -20.88 14.28 -6.57
N ALA A 244 -21.01 12.95 -6.72
CA ALA A 244 -21.69 12.07 -5.78
C ALA A 244 -20.84 11.68 -4.55
N SER A 245 -19.76 12.43 -4.27
CA SER A 245 -18.87 12.13 -3.14
C SER A 245 -19.53 12.45 -1.81
N PRO A 246 -19.24 11.70 -0.72
CA PRO A 246 -19.71 12.04 0.63
C PRO A 246 -19.07 13.32 1.20
N VAL A 247 -18.12 13.93 0.49
CA VAL A 247 -17.44 15.16 0.92
C VAL A 247 -18.40 16.35 0.94
N LYS A 248 -18.59 16.95 2.12
CA LYS A 248 -19.31 18.21 2.25
C LYS A 248 -18.47 19.36 1.67
N ALA A 249 -19.12 20.22 0.88
CA ALA A 249 -18.48 21.43 0.40
C ALA A 249 -18.13 22.35 1.59
N SER A 250 -16.87 22.80 1.66
CA SER A 250 -16.37 23.69 2.70
C SER A 250 -15.72 24.92 2.07
N ALA A 251 -15.62 26.01 2.82
CA ALA A 251 -14.94 27.23 2.37
C ALA A 251 -13.51 26.94 1.88
N ALA A 252 -12.77 26.10 2.60
CA ALA A 252 -11.43 25.67 2.21
C ALA A 252 -11.41 24.90 0.88
N LEU A 253 -12.45 24.11 0.60
CA LEU A 253 -12.57 23.39 -0.67
C LEU A 253 -12.90 24.35 -1.83
N TYR A 254 -13.82 25.30 -1.61
CA TYR A 254 -14.10 26.35 -2.60
C TYR A 254 -12.83 27.14 -2.93
N GLN A 255 -12.09 27.59 -1.92
CA GLN A 255 -10.80 28.27 -2.09
C GLN A 255 -9.79 27.40 -2.84
N ARG A 256 -9.72 26.10 -2.54
CA ARG A 256 -8.82 25.17 -3.24
C ARG A 256 -9.17 25.06 -4.73
N ILE A 257 -10.45 24.95 -5.07
CA ILE A 257 -10.87 24.83 -6.47
C ILE A 257 -10.61 26.17 -7.19
N ALA A 258 -10.98 27.27 -6.53
CA ALA A 258 -10.87 28.63 -7.03
C ALA A 258 -9.44 29.09 -7.29
N VAL A 259 -8.62 29.04 -6.25
CA VAL A 259 -7.30 29.68 -6.20
C VAL A 259 -6.23 28.75 -6.70
N ARG A 260 -6.44 27.44 -6.54
CA ARG A 260 -5.38 26.44 -6.70
C ARG A 260 -5.59 25.54 -7.91
N TRP A 261 -6.79 25.02 -8.18
CA TRP A 261 -6.98 24.16 -9.35
C TRP A 261 -7.24 24.95 -10.63
N LEU A 262 -8.14 25.93 -10.61
CA LEU A 262 -8.52 26.65 -11.83
C LEU A 262 -7.32 27.34 -12.55
N PRO A 263 -6.47 28.14 -11.87
CA PRO A 263 -5.36 28.81 -12.54
C PRO A 263 -4.28 27.83 -13.00
N ILE A 264 -3.98 26.81 -12.18
CA ILE A 264 -2.98 25.80 -12.52
C ILE A 264 -3.44 24.98 -13.72
N CYS A 265 -4.71 24.57 -13.77
CA CYS A 265 -5.23 23.84 -14.92
C CYS A 265 -5.21 24.70 -16.19
N GLN A 266 -5.48 26.01 -16.10
CA GLN A 266 -5.34 26.94 -17.23
C GLN A 266 -3.89 27.04 -17.72
N GLU A 267 -2.95 27.28 -16.80
CA GLU A 267 -1.52 27.38 -17.14
C GLU A 267 -0.98 26.08 -17.74
N VAL A 268 -1.32 24.93 -17.14
CA VAL A 268 -0.85 23.62 -17.60
C VAL A 268 -1.50 23.24 -18.93
N ALA A 269 -2.78 23.57 -19.14
CA ALA A 269 -3.43 23.38 -20.44
C ALA A 269 -2.78 24.24 -21.54
N ALA A 270 -2.37 25.47 -21.23
CA ALA A 270 -1.65 26.33 -22.17
C ALA A 270 -0.22 25.85 -22.45
N ALA A 271 0.45 25.26 -21.45
CA ALA A 271 1.83 24.78 -21.56
C ALA A 271 1.97 23.42 -22.27
N LEU A 272 0.88 22.65 -22.39
CA LEU A 272 0.87 21.33 -23.03
C LEU A 272 -0.10 21.31 -24.23
N PRO A 273 0.12 22.14 -25.27
CA PRO A 273 -0.84 22.28 -26.37
C PRO A 273 -0.97 21.02 -27.22
N ASP A 274 0.04 20.13 -27.28
CA ASP A 274 -0.06 18.90 -28.06
C ASP A 274 1.02 17.87 -27.67
N VAL A 275 0.70 16.95 -26.74
CA VAL A 275 1.57 15.79 -26.46
C VAL A 275 1.17 14.66 -27.42
N ALA A 276 1.45 14.82 -28.70
CA ALA A 276 1.14 13.84 -29.75
C ALA A 276 2.16 12.69 -29.76
N GLY A 277 1.97 11.67 -28.92
CA GLY A 277 2.77 10.42 -29.02
C GLY A 277 2.75 9.48 -27.81
N GLY A 278 2.40 9.97 -26.61
CA GLY A 278 2.33 9.13 -25.40
C GLY A 278 1.02 8.36 -25.25
N THR A 279 1.03 7.26 -24.48
CA THR A 279 -0.20 6.57 -24.05
C THR A 279 -1.08 7.50 -23.20
N LYS A 280 -2.41 7.33 -23.26
CA LYS A 280 -3.40 8.22 -22.60
C LYS A 280 -3.12 8.42 -21.10
N THR A 281 -2.66 7.37 -20.43
CA THR A 281 -2.25 7.35 -19.01
C THR A 281 -0.96 8.12 -18.74
N ALA A 282 0.05 7.99 -19.60
CA ALA A 282 1.32 8.73 -19.44
C ALA A 282 1.12 10.25 -19.55
N LYS A 283 0.22 10.70 -20.44
CA LYS A 283 -0.14 12.12 -20.57
C LYS A 283 -0.86 12.65 -19.33
N GLU A 284 -1.71 11.83 -18.73
CA GLU A 284 -2.44 12.19 -17.52
C GLU A 284 -1.51 12.28 -16.31
N ASP A 285 -0.60 11.33 -16.17
CA ASP A 285 0.42 11.38 -15.12
C ASP A 285 1.32 12.61 -15.25
N ALA A 286 1.74 12.96 -16.48
CA ALA A 286 2.53 14.17 -16.72
C ALA A 286 1.76 15.45 -16.34
N PHE A 287 0.46 15.51 -16.64
CA PHE A 287 -0.40 16.63 -16.24
C PHE A 287 -0.43 16.79 -14.71
N TRP A 288 -0.68 15.71 -13.97
CA TRP A 288 -0.76 15.78 -12.50
C TRP A 288 0.59 16.04 -11.83
N LEU A 289 1.69 15.59 -12.44
CA LEU A 289 3.04 15.95 -12.00
C LEU A 289 3.30 17.44 -12.17
N GLU A 290 2.90 18.04 -13.29
CA GLU A 290 3.05 19.48 -13.50
C GLU A 290 2.15 20.29 -12.56
N VAL A 291 0.92 19.81 -12.34
CA VAL A 291 0.03 20.34 -11.29
C VAL A 291 0.76 20.28 -9.93
N ASP A 292 1.32 19.14 -9.53
CA ASP A 292 2.06 19.00 -8.26
C ASP A 292 3.28 19.95 -8.17
N LYS A 293 4.02 20.19 -9.26
CA LYS A 293 5.12 21.18 -9.28
C LYS A 293 4.61 22.59 -9.08
N LYS A 294 3.57 23.00 -9.81
CA LYS A 294 2.93 24.31 -9.68
C LYS A 294 2.36 24.51 -8.28
N LEU A 295 1.81 23.45 -7.70
CA LEU A 295 1.35 23.44 -6.31
C LEU A 295 2.47 23.65 -5.30
N ALA A 296 3.61 23.01 -5.51
CA ALA A 296 4.78 23.21 -4.68
C ALA A 296 5.28 24.66 -4.77
N LEU A 297 5.40 25.21 -5.98
CA LEU A 297 5.78 26.60 -6.21
C LEU A 297 4.81 27.58 -5.54
N TRP A 298 3.51 27.39 -5.75
CA TRP A 298 2.48 28.27 -5.19
C TRP A 298 2.55 28.34 -3.66
N ARG A 299 2.85 27.22 -2.97
CA ARG A 299 3.06 27.25 -1.51
C ARG A 299 4.27 28.04 -1.07
N LEU A 300 5.35 28.03 -1.86
CA LEU A 300 6.53 28.82 -1.57
C LEU A 300 6.21 30.31 -1.72
N THR A 301 5.40 30.67 -2.72
CA THR A 301 4.98 32.05 -2.98
C THR A 301 3.94 32.57 -1.97
N PHE A 302 2.97 31.73 -1.58
CA PHE A 302 1.83 32.13 -0.73
C PHE A 302 1.88 31.52 0.67
N SER A 303 3.07 31.31 1.21
CA SER A 303 3.22 30.85 2.60
C SER A 303 2.51 31.85 3.54
N PRO A 304 1.68 31.38 4.50
CA PRO A 304 0.89 32.25 5.39
C PRO A 304 1.70 33.30 6.14
N SER A 305 3.00 33.06 6.34
CA SER A 305 3.95 34.03 6.88
C SER A 305 4.08 35.32 6.07
N GLN A 306 3.62 35.35 4.82
CA GLN A 306 3.56 36.57 3.98
C GLN A 306 2.17 37.23 3.94
N MET A 307 1.12 36.61 4.50
CA MET A 307 -0.25 37.15 4.52
C MET A 307 -0.64 37.78 5.87
N GLN A 308 0.28 37.86 6.83
CA GLN A 308 0.09 38.56 8.11
C GLN A 308 0.66 39.99 8.12
N MET A 309 1.06 40.53 6.97
CA MET A 309 1.30 41.97 6.76
C MET A 309 0.09 42.58 6.05
#